data_AF-A0A4D9CX71-F1
#
_entry.id   AF-A0A4D9CX71-F1
#
_cell.length_a   1.000
_cell.length_b   1.000
_cell.length_c   1.000
_cell.angle_alpha   90.00
_cell.angle_beta   90.00
_cell.angle_gamma   90.00
#
_symmetry.space_group_name_H-M   'P 1'
#
loop_
_entity.id
_entity.type
_entity.pdbx_description
1 polymer ?
#
loop_
_entity_poly.entity_id
_entity_poly.type
_entity_poly.pdbx_seq_one_letter_code
_entity_poly.pdbx_strand_id
1 'polypeptide(L)'
;MEATGARICAKWGFESVQLHSDWAAEHLALTLWRLEAALEEYGNDAFRVTRFAGFDLVLTPSRSPSLSGGHPYLQSFGEEGIVKAAAKEGRLNLSPSDTPLHWIELLRQVGVQDVREAKGWRKEEANLVAAFQSYVLPDAHLERGCTCSRSQYIAWLQSLGGGGESGLGGRKESMELIRPWEHLRMRVESDIRPSVLECGVLQVDHARLPSKRAVLELAARLGPAAAEARATFKSESRLLREVEAVCVSSAGLGLKGVRKESGVSTVEMVGCLERLLALPVGDRTREGLKGLDVVVGKTYGITREGSVLLPWNWVTRGETRWERSC
;
A
#
# COMPACT_ATOMS: atom_id res chain seq x y z
N MET A 1 -7.49 -0.84 8.67
CA MET A 1 -6.38 -1.64 8.11
C MET A 1 -5.01 -1.17 8.62
N GLU A 2 -4.66 0.13 8.50
CA GLU A 2 -3.37 0.68 8.98
C GLU A 2 -3.08 0.35 10.45
N ALA A 3 -4.09 0.41 11.33
CA ALA A 3 -3.93 0.07 12.74
C ALA A 3 -3.53 -1.39 13.01
N THR A 4 -4.08 -2.36 12.26
CA THR A 4 -3.74 -3.79 12.44
C THR A 4 -2.34 -4.09 11.90
N GLY A 5 -1.98 -3.56 10.73
CA GLY A 5 -0.62 -3.69 10.18
C GLY A 5 0.43 -3.08 11.12
N ALA A 6 0.17 -1.88 11.65
CA ALA A 6 1.06 -1.24 12.61
C ALA A 6 1.21 -2.03 13.93
N ARG A 7 0.13 -2.63 14.44
CA ARG A 7 0.21 -3.54 15.60
C ARG A 7 1.06 -4.78 15.29
N ILE A 8 0.88 -5.40 14.13
CA ILE A 8 1.68 -6.56 13.71
C ILE A 8 3.16 -6.17 13.64
N CYS A 9 3.51 -5.05 12.99
CA CYS A 9 4.87 -4.53 12.97
C CYS A 9 5.42 -4.31 14.39
N ALA A 10 4.69 -3.57 15.24
CA ALA A 10 5.15 -3.23 16.58
C ALA A 10 5.34 -4.46 17.48
N LYS A 11 4.45 -5.44 17.37
CA LYS A 11 4.45 -6.64 18.23
C LYS A 11 5.42 -7.72 17.76
N TRP A 12 5.57 -7.90 16.45
CA TRP A 12 6.34 -9.00 15.86
C TRP A 12 7.65 -8.55 15.21
N GLY A 13 7.89 -7.25 15.14
CA GLY A 13 9.15 -6.65 14.71
C GLY A 13 9.36 -6.59 13.20
N PHE A 14 8.31 -6.69 12.39
CA PHE A 14 8.39 -6.41 10.95
C PHE A 14 8.61 -4.92 10.70
N GLU A 15 9.34 -4.57 9.64
CA GLU A 15 9.56 -3.17 9.25
C GLU A 15 8.29 -2.55 8.68
N SER A 16 7.62 -3.29 7.80
CA SER A 16 6.35 -2.89 7.23
C SER A 16 5.50 -4.11 6.89
N VAL A 17 4.19 -3.88 6.80
CA VAL A 17 3.24 -4.82 6.20
C VAL A 17 2.76 -4.22 4.89
N GLN A 18 3.12 -4.86 3.78
CA GLN A 18 2.75 -4.46 2.43
C GLN A 18 1.67 -5.38 1.89
N LEU A 19 0.70 -4.80 1.20
CA LEU A 19 -0.44 -5.50 0.63
C LEU A 19 -0.36 -5.32 -0.89
N HIS A 20 -0.24 -6.42 -1.62
CA HIS A 20 -0.23 -6.42 -3.08
C HIS A 20 -1.43 -7.18 -3.60
N SER A 21 -2.60 -6.57 -3.51
CA SER A 21 -3.79 -7.09 -4.19
C SER A 21 -4.81 -6.03 -4.52
N ASP A 22 -5.57 -6.30 -5.58
CA ASP A 22 -6.83 -5.63 -5.92
C ASP A 22 -8.00 -6.19 -5.09
N TRP A 23 -7.73 -6.90 -3.97
CA TRP A 23 -8.79 -7.47 -3.15
C TRP A 23 -9.58 -6.36 -2.47
N ALA A 24 -10.88 -6.62 -2.28
CA ALA A 24 -11.70 -5.80 -1.42
C ALA A 24 -11.03 -5.66 -0.05
N ALA A 25 -10.97 -4.43 0.47
CA ALA A 25 -10.36 -4.08 1.75
C ALA A 25 -10.78 -5.00 2.92
N GLU A 26 -11.97 -5.61 2.83
CA GLU A 26 -12.51 -6.62 3.74
C GLU A 26 -11.66 -7.87 3.87
N HIS A 27 -11.32 -8.50 2.74
CA HIS A 27 -10.56 -9.73 2.75
C HIS A 27 -9.15 -9.47 3.29
N LEU A 28 -8.58 -8.32 2.98
CA LEU A 28 -7.28 -7.89 3.50
C LEU A 28 -7.32 -7.64 5.02
N ALA A 29 -8.33 -6.94 5.52
CA ALA A 29 -8.50 -6.71 6.96
C ALA A 29 -8.69 -8.03 7.72
N LEU A 30 -9.49 -8.94 7.16
CA LEU A 30 -9.72 -10.26 7.74
C LEU A 30 -8.45 -11.13 7.70
N THR A 31 -7.69 -11.12 6.61
CA THR A 31 -6.40 -11.82 6.51
C THR A 31 -5.41 -11.29 7.55
N LEU A 32 -5.29 -9.97 7.71
CA LEU A 32 -4.41 -9.37 8.73
C LEU A 32 -4.85 -9.75 10.14
N TRP A 33 -6.16 -9.75 10.43
CA TRP A 33 -6.66 -10.16 11.73
C TRP A 33 -6.44 -11.65 12.01
N ARG A 34 -6.67 -12.51 11.00
CA ARG A 34 -6.36 -13.95 11.08
C ARG A 34 -4.88 -14.19 11.30
N LEU A 35 -4.01 -13.44 10.63
CA LEU A 35 -2.57 -13.53 10.81
C LEU A 35 -2.16 -13.09 12.23
N GLU A 36 -2.69 -11.98 12.72
CA GLU A 36 -2.44 -11.51 14.08
C GLU A 36 -2.86 -12.57 15.11
N ALA A 37 -4.07 -13.12 14.98
CA ALA A 37 -4.57 -14.19 15.85
C ALA A 37 -3.71 -15.46 15.77
N ALA A 38 -3.31 -15.87 14.56
CA ALA A 38 -2.45 -17.04 14.36
C ALA A 38 -1.07 -16.86 15.02
N LEU A 39 -0.50 -15.67 14.88
CA LEU A 39 0.76 -15.32 15.53
C LEU A 39 0.60 -15.32 17.06
N GLU A 40 -0.53 -14.82 17.59
CA GLU A 40 -0.79 -14.86 19.04
C GLU A 40 -0.98 -16.28 19.58
N GLU A 41 -1.70 -17.13 18.85
CA GLU A 41 -2.07 -18.48 19.28
C GLU A 41 -0.90 -19.47 19.11
N TYR A 42 -0.19 -19.42 17.98
CA TYR A 42 0.83 -20.40 17.61
C TYR A 42 2.26 -19.84 17.65
N GLY A 43 2.39 -18.53 17.87
CA GLY A 43 3.65 -17.84 18.08
C GLY A 43 4.16 -18.02 19.51
N ASN A 44 4.58 -19.24 19.87
CA ASN A 44 5.22 -19.56 21.16
C ASN A 44 6.37 -18.60 21.49
N ASP A 45 6.87 -18.63 22.73
CA ASP A 45 8.01 -17.82 23.23
C ASP A 45 9.24 -17.79 22.31
N ALA A 46 9.41 -18.82 21.47
CA ALA A 46 10.33 -18.80 20.35
C ALA A 46 10.25 -17.47 19.57
N PHE A 47 9.07 -17.03 19.14
CA PHE A 47 8.89 -15.81 18.33
C PHE A 47 9.07 -14.47 19.08
N ARG A 48 9.06 -14.47 20.42
CA ARG A 48 8.92 -13.24 21.22
C ARG A 48 10.20 -12.41 21.38
N VAL A 49 11.36 -12.96 21.00
CA VAL A 49 12.65 -12.26 21.15
C VAL A 49 13.13 -11.76 19.78
N THR A 50 12.63 -10.60 19.33
CA THR A 50 13.17 -9.75 18.23
C THR A 50 13.19 -10.31 16.79
N ARG A 51 12.10 -10.91 16.29
CA ARG A 51 12.23 -11.99 15.29
C ARG A 51 11.97 -11.75 13.80
N PHE A 52 11.55 -10.58 13.33
CA PHE A 52 11.51 -10.30 11.88
C PHE A 52 12.06 -8.92 11.49
N ALA A 53 12.86 -8.33 12.37
CA ALA A 53 13.45 -7.02 12.13
C ALA A 53 14.34 -7.05 10.89
N GLY A 54 14.17 -6.05 10.03
CA GLY A 54 14.74 -6.00 8.68
C GLY A 54 13.85 -6.54 7.56
N PHE A 55 12.80 -7.32 7.85
CA PHE A 55 11.89 -7.87 6.85
C PHE A 55 10.64 -7.00 6.62
N ASP A 56 10.25 -6.83 5.36
CA ASP A 56 8.86 -6.47 5.02
C ASP A 56 8.01 -7.74 4.96
N LEU A 57 6.87 -7.73 5.64
CA LEU A 57 5.84 -8.74 5.43
C LEU A 57 5.00 -8.34 4.21
N VAL A 58 4.89 -9.22 3.22
CA VAL A 58 4.16 -8.93 1.99
C VAL A 58 3.04 -9.95 1.81
N LEU A 59 1.80 -9.47 1.72
CA LEU A 59 0.66 -10.33 1.41
C LEU A 59 0.37 -10.28 -0.09
N THR A 60 0.62 -11.39 -0.79
CA THR A 60 0.46 -11.50 -2.25
C THR A 60 -0.45 -12.68 -2.60
N PRO A 61 -1.55 -12.50 -3.37
CA PRO A 61 -2.41 -13.60 -3.79
C PRO A 61 -1.64 -14.58 -4.68
N SER A 62 -1.93 -15.85 -4.50
CA SER A 62 -1.30 -16.98 -5.21
C SER A 62 -1.55 -16.98 -6.74
N ARG A 63 -2.37 -16.07 -7.28
CA ARG A 63 -2.72 -15.97 -8.70
C ARG A 63 -3.06 -14.53 -9.16
N SER A 64 -2.10 -13.60 -9.14
CA SER A 64 -2.28 -12.32 -9.83
C SER A 64 -1.53 -12.35 -11.18
N PRO A 65 -2.24 -12.58 -12.32
CA PRO A 65 -1.62 -12.62 -13.63
C PRO A 65 -1.07 -11.26 -14.09
N SER A 66 -1.45 -10.17 -13.43
CA SER A 66 -0.96 -8.81 -13.70
C SER A 66 0.45 -8.54 -13.16
N LEU A 67 0.96 -9.35 -12.22
CA LEU A 67 2.34 -9.28 -11.73
C LEU A 67 3.22 -10.39 -12.32
N SER A 68 2.63 -11.39 -12.99
CA SER A 68 3.34 -12.49 -13.63
C SER A 68 3.92 -12.10 -15.01
N GLY A 69 4.50 -10.91 -15.11
CA GLY A 69 5.45 -10.61 -16.18
C GLY A 69 6.71 -11.44 -15.96
N GLY A 70 6.64 -12.75 -16.22
CA GLY A 70 7.79 -13.67 -16.26
C GLY A 70 8.66 -13.79 -15.01
N HIS A 71 8.35 -13.13 -13.89
CA HIS A 71 9.22 -13.15 -12.73
C HIS A 71 9.06 -14.45 -11.92
N PRO A 72 10.12 -15.27 -11.78
CA PRO A 72 10.07 -16.56 -11.10
C PRO A 72 9.79 -16.45 -9.58
N TYR A 73 9.80 -15.24 -9.03
CA TYR A 73 9.52 -14.96 -7.61
C TYR A 73 8.03 -14.86 -7.26
N LEU A 74 7.15 -14.89 -8.26
CA LEU A 74 5.70 -14.77 -8.09
C LEU A 74 4.93 -16.04 -8.48
N GLN A 75 5.63 -17.13 -8.81
CA GLN A 75 5.01 -18.41 -9.17
C GLN A 75 5.12 -19.43 -8.03
N SER A 76 3.96 -20.02 -7.70
CA SER A 76 3.69 -21.16 -6.82
C SER A 76 4.26 -21.11 -5.40
N PHE A 77 3.42 -20.70 -4.45
CA PHE A 77 3.67 -20.81 -3.01
C PHE A 77 3.49 -22.26 -2.54
N GLY A 78 4.48 -22.83 -1.85
CA GLY A 78 4.35 -24.17 -1.28
C GLY A 78 5.64 -24.91 -0.88
N GLU A 79 6.84 -24.45 -1.25
CA GLU A 79 8.09 -25.19 -0.98
C GLU A 79 9.12 -24.38 -0.18
N GLU A 80 9.84 -25.03 0.75
CA GLU A 80 10.84 -24.45 1.67
C GLU A 80 11.90 -23.54 0.99
N GLY A 81 12.15 -23.74 -0.30
CA GLY A 81 13.09 -22.93 -1.09
C GLY A 81 12.64 -21.46 -1.28
N ILE A 82 11.33 -21.19 -1.25
CA ILE A 82 10.76 -19.89 -1.62
C ILE A 82 10.83 -18.89 -0.47
N VAL A 83 10.63 -19.34 0.78
CA VAL A 83 10.77 -18.47 1.97
C VAL A 83 12.21 -18.02 2.14
N LYS A 84 13.18 -18.92 1.94
CA LYS A 84 14.61 -18.55 2.00
C LYS A 84 15.02 -17.61 0.86
N ALA A 85 14.47 -17.80 -0.34
CA ALA A 85 14.70 -16.88 -1.46
C ALA A 85 14.09 -15.49 -1.19
N ALA A 86 12.86 -15.43 -0.68
CA ALA A 86 12.23 -14.18 -0.28
C ALA A 86 12.96 -13.51 0.90
N ALA A 87 13.43 -14.31 1.87
CA ALA A 87 14.22 -13.81 2.98
C ALA A 87 15.53 -13.16 2.49
N LYS A 88 16.19 -13.73 1.47
CA LYS A 88 17.36 -13.09 0.82
C LYS A 88 17.06 -11.72 0.19
N GLU A 89 15.80 -11.47 -0.14
CA GLU A 89 15.29 -10.20 -0.66
C GLU A 89 14.81 -9.26 0.45
N GLY A 90 14.94 -9.63 1.73
CA GLY A 90 14.43 -8.86 2.87
C GLY A 90 12.90 -8.82 2.93
N ARG A 91 12.22 -9.80 2.31
CA ARG A 91 10.75 -9.87 2.27
C ARG A 91 10.25 -11.25 2.70
N LEU A 92 9.10 -11.27 3.36
CA LEU A 92 8.41 -12.51 3.72
C LEU A 92 7.04 -12.48 3.06
N ASN A 93 6.92 -13.23 1.96
CA ASN A 93 5.69 -13.29 1.18
C ASN A 93 4.77 -14.37 1.75
N LEU A 94 3.56 -13.99 2.19
CA LEU A 94 2.51 -14.93 2.57
C LEU A 94 1.35 -14.83 1.60
N SER A 95 0.75 -15.97 1.24
CA SER A 95 -0.46 -16.00 0.42
C SER A 95 -1.70 -15.89 1.33
N PRO A 96 -2.57 -14.88 1.13
CA PRO A 96 -3.81 -14.73 1.90
C PRO A 96 -4.76 -15.94 1.83
N SER A 97 -4.58 -16.80 0.83
CA SER A 97 -5.38 -18.01 0.62
C SER A 97 -4.91 -19.20 1.47
N ASP A 98 -3.72 -19.12 2.07
CA ASP A 98 -3.17 -20.24 2.84
C ASP A 98 -3.78 -20.29 4.24
N THR A 99 -3.59 -21.42 4.92
CA THR A 99 -4.10 -21.60 6.28
C THR A 99 -3.21 -20.86 7.30
N PRO A 100 -3.78 -20.39 8.42
CA PRO A 100 -3.01 -19.81 9.52
C PRO A 100 -1.80 -20.63 9.95
N LEU A 101 -1.96 -21.95 10.08
CA LEU A 101 -0.86 -22.85 10.46
C LEU A 101 0.26 -22.87 9.42
N HIS A 102 -0.08 -22.84 8.13
CA HIS A 102 0.91 -22.79 7.05
C HIS A 102 1.74 -21.50 7.10
N TRP A 103 1.11 -20.35 7.36
CA TRP A 103 1.85 -19.09 7.57
C TRP A 103 2.87 -19.21 8.70
N ILE A 104 2.46 -19.82 9.82
CA ILE A 104 3.34 -20.01 10.98
C ILE A 104 4.49 -20.95 10.64
N GLU A 105 4.24 -22.04 9.93
CA GLU A 105 5.28 -22.96 9.47
C GLU A 105 6.31 -22.26 8.58
N LEU A 106 5.86 -21.45 7.61
CA LEU A 106 6.75 -20.66 6.75
C LEU A 106 7.59 -19.68 7.58
N LEU A 107 6.97 -18.95 8.50
CA LEU A 107 7.65 -17.99 9.37
C LEU A 107 8.65 -18.66 10.34
N ARG A 108 8.44 -19.94 10.73
CA ARG A 108 9.40 -20.70 11.55
C ARG A 108 10.69 -21.03 10.82
N GLN A 109 10.69 -21.00 9.48
CA GLN A 109 11.89 -21.30 8.68
C GLN A 109 12.92 -20.16 8.69
N VAL A 110 12.52 -18.95 9.12
CA VAL A 110 13.41 -17.80 9.22
C VAL A 110 14.30 -17.95 10.45
N GLY A 111 15.59 -18.17 10.21
CA GLY A 111 16.60 -18.32 11.23
C GLY A 111 17.17 -16.98 11.72
N VAL A 112 17.93 -17.04 12.82
CA VAL A 112 18.64 -15.87 13.38
C VAL A 112 19.62 -15.27 12.37
N GLN A 113 20.24 -16.10 11.54
CA GLN A 113 21.18 -15.65 10.51
C GLN A 113 20.46 -14.84 9.42
N ASP A 114 19.29 -15.28 8.98
CA ASP A 114 18.48 -14.56 7.99
C ASP A 114 18.08 -13.16 8.51
N VAL A 115 17.71 -13.05 9.80
CA VAL A 115 17.41 -11.76 10.45
C VAL A 115 18.62 -10.84 10.52
N ARG A 116 19.82 -11.38 10.82
CA ARG A 116 21.06 -10.59 10.85
C ARG A 116 21.41 -10.07 9.47
N GLU A 117 21.30 -10.92 8.46
CA GLU A 117 21.53 -10.55 7.07
C GLU A 117 20.54 -9.49 6.61
N ALA A 118 19.24 -9.67 6.86
CA ALA A 118 18.21 -8.69 6.56
C ALA A 118 18.47 -7.31 7.20
N LYS A 119 18.90 -7.27 8.46
CA LYS A 119 19.30 -6.01 9.11
C LYS A 119 20.52 -5.36 8.47
N GLY A 120 21.56 -6.15 8.16
CA GLY A 120 22.77 -5.65 7.51
C GLY A 120 22.45 -5.04 6.14
N TRP A 121 21.62 -5.73 5.39
CA TRP A 121 21.12 -5.32 4.08
C TRP A 121 20.27 -4.06 4.11
N ARG A 122 19.39 -3.91 5.09
CA ARG A 122 18.61 -2.67 5.27
C ARG A 122 19.49 -1.48 5.57
N LYS A 123 20.52 -1.67 6.40
CA LYS A 123 21.47 -0.62 6.71
C LYS A 123 22.24 -0.19 5.45
N GLU A 124 22.66 -1.15 4.63
CA GLU A 124 23.32 -0.88 3.34
C GLU A 124 22.39 -0.13 2.38
N GLU A 125 21.15 -0.60 2.21
CA GLU A 125 20.14 0.04 1.38
C GLU A 125 19.86 1.48 1.84
N ALA A 126 19.66 1.69 3.14
CA ALA A 126 19.44 3.02 3.71
C ALA A 126 20.62 3.96 3.45
N ASN A 127 21.86 3.47 3.53
CA ASN A 127 23.05 4.26 3.21
C ASN A 127 23.10 4.66 1.73
N LEU A 128 22.75 3.73 0.82
CA LEU A 128 22.72 3.99 -0.62
C LEU A 128 21.59 4.95 -1.00
N VAL A 129 20.42 4.81 -0.38
CA VAL A 129 19.30 5.74 -0.56
C VAL A 129 19.66 7.13 -0.04
N ALA A 130 20.30 7.24 1.12
CA ALA A 130 20.76 8.52 1.65
C ALA A 130 21.81 9.18 0.73
N ALA A 131 22.75 8.39 0.19
CA ALA A 131 23.68 8.87 -0.83
C ALA A 131 22.94 9.36 -2.08
N PHE A 132 22.00 8.58 -2.61
CA PHE A 132 21.19 9.01 -3.76
C PHE A 132 20.42 10.33 -3.48
N GLN A 133 19.79 10.43 -2.31
CA GLN A 133 19.06 11.63 -1.90
C GLN A 133 19.98 12.84 -1.80
N SER A 134 21.17 12.69 -1.21
CA SER A 134 22.12 13.81 -1.09
C SER A 134 22.68 14.31 -2.43
N TYR A 135 22.83 13.44 -3.45
CA TYR A 135 23.54 13.80 -4.69
C TYR A 135 22.67 13.89 -5.95
N VAL A 136 21.49 13.27 -5.96
CA VAL A 136 20.65 13.15 -7.17
C VAL A 136 19.31 13.84 -6.97
N LEU A 137 18.54 13.43 -5.97
CA LEU A 137 17.24 14.01 -5.67
C LEU A 137 17.10 14.33 -4.18
N PRO A 138 17.55 15.52 -3.75
CA PRO A 138 17.35 15.99 -2.38
C PRO A 138 15.89 15.89 -1.97
N ASP A 139 15.65 15.34 -0.79
CA ASP A 139 14.34 15.23 -0.14
C ASP A 139 13.27 14.35 -0.83
N ALA A 140 13.63 13.67 -1.93
CA ALA A 140 12.76 12.68 -2.56
C ALA A 140 12.73 11.38 -1.74
N HIS A 141 11.56 10.81 -1.49
CA HIS A 141 11.43 9.51 -0.86
C HIS A 141 11.54 8.41 -1.90
N LEU A 142 12.55 7.56 -1.78
CA LEU A 142 12.78 6.45 -2.69
C LEU A 142 12.46 5.11 -2.01
N GLU A 143 11.72 4.26 -2.69
CA GLU A 143 11.40 2.91 -2.22
C GLU A 143 11.58 1.87 -3.33
N ARG A 144 12.00 0.67 -2.95
CA ARG A 144 12.02 -0.48 -3.85
C ARG A 144 10.61 -1.06 -3.98
N GLY A 145 10.12 -1.16 -5.21
CA GLY A 145 8.87 -1.82 -5.56
C GLY A 145 8.93 -3.34 -5.46
N CYS A 146 7.87 -4.00 -5.90
CA CYS A 146 7.72 -5.45 -5.77
C CYS A 146 8.23 -6.26 -6.94
N THR A 147 8.33 -5.67 -8.13
CA THR A 147 8.91 -6.35 -9.29
C THR A 147 10.43 -6.15 -9.37
N CYS A 148 11.00 -5.18 -8.66
CA CYS A 148 12.43 -4.96 -8.59
C CYS A 148 13.09 -5.81 -7.49
N SER A 149 14.00 -6.71 -7.88
CA SER A 149 14.82 -7.43 -6.91
C SER A 149 15.73 -6.47 -6.16
N ARG A 150 16.13 -6.84 -4.96
CA ARG A 150 17.07 -6.08 -4.15
C ARG A 150 18.41 -5.95 -4.85
N SER A 151 18.90 -7.01 -5.50
CA SER A 151 20.15 -6.96 -6.26
C SER A 151 20.08 -5.96 -7.41
N GLN A 152 18.96 -5.91 -8.14
CA GLN A 152 18.71 -4.91 -9.18
C GLN A 152 18.66 -3.50 -8.60
N TYR A 153 17.93 -3.30 -7.50
CA TYR A 153 17.78 -2.01 -6.85
C TYR A 153 19.09 -1.47 -6.29
N ILE A 154 19.88 -2.31 -5.62
CA ILE A 154 21.21 -1.94 -5.11
C ILE A 154 22.16 -1.63 -6.25
N ALA A 155 22.21 -2.47 -7.30
CA ALA A 155 23.07 -2.23 -8.46
C ALA A 155 22.70 -0.90 -9.16
N TRP A 156 21.40 -0.60 -9.26
CA TRP A 156 20.91 0.66 -9.79
C TRP A 156 21.28 1.85 -8.89
N LEU A 157 21.08 1.75 -7.58
CA LEU A 157 21.51 2.79 -6.65
C LEU A 157 23.03 3.03 -6.70
N GLN A 158 23.82 1.97 -6.83
CA GLN A 158 25.26 2.04 -6.95
C GLN A 158 25.71 2.65 -8.29
N SER A 159 25.04 2.33 -9.41
CA SER A 159 25.34 2.95 -10.71
C SER A 159 25.05 4.45 -10.69
N LEU A 160 24.07 4.87 -9.87
CA LEU A 160 23.74 6.27 -9.64
C LEU A 160 24.60 6.90 -8.53
N GLY A 161 25.16 6.15 -7.59
CA GLY A 161 25.95 6.65 -6.46
C GLY A 161 27.47 6.66 -6.71
N GLY A 162 27.97 5.86 -7.65
CA GLY A 162 29.40 5.71 -7.96
C GLY A 162 29.95 6.95 -8.66
N GLY A 163 30.87 7.67 -8.00
CA GLY A 163 31.59 8.79 -8.59
C GLY A 163 32.49 8.34 -9.74
N GLY A 164 32.27 8.90 -10.93
CA GLY A 164 33.04 8.57 -12.13
C GLY A 164 32.64 9.35 -13.39
N GLU A 165 32.22 10.61 -13.28
CA GLU A 165 32.34 11.57 -14.39
C GLU A 165 33.04 12.83 -13.88
N SER A 166 34.36 12.70 -13.74
CA SER A 166 35.29 13.79 -14.03
C SER A 166 35.09 14.21 -15.50
N GLY A 167 34.09 15.04 -15.78
CA GLY A 167 33.73 15.41 -17.15
C GLY A 167 32.68 16.50 -17.33
N LEU A 168 31.98 16.95 -16.27
CA LEU A 168 31.09 18.10 -16.38
C LEU A 168 31.73 19.34 -15.74
N GLY A 169 32.68 19.89 -16.49
CA GLY A 169 32.89 21.33 -16.49
C GLY A 169 31.58 22.00 -16.88
N GLY A 170 30.85 22.54 -15.91
CA GLY A 170 29.56 23.16 -16.12
C GLY A 170 28.87 23.53 -14.81
N ARG A 171 29.63 24.06 -13.85
CA ARG A 171 29.26 24.28 -12.45
C ARG A 171 28.20 25.39 -12.22
N LYS A 172 27.37 25.74 -13.20
CA LYS A 172 26.37 26.84 -13.07
C LYS A 172 25.03 26.66 -13.79
N GLU A 173 24.85 25.71 -14.70
CA GLU A 173 23.57 25.59 -15.44
C GLU A 173 22.54 24.63 -14.78
N SER A 174 22.94 23.82 -13.80
CA SER A 174 22.05 22.79 -13.22
C SER A 174 21.26 23.24 -11.99
N MET A 175 21.40 24.49 -11.54
CA MET A 175 20.67 24.98 -10.35
C MET A 175 19.25 25.50 -10.64
N GLU A 176 18.86 25.68 -11.91
CA GLU A 176 17.51 26.19 -12.24
C GLU A 176 16.44 25.10 -12.39
N LEU A 177 16.81 23.82 -12.36
CA LEU A 177 15.86 22.68 -12.36
C LEU A 177 15.52 22.16 -10.96
N ILE A 178 16.01 22.82 -9.91
CA ILE A 178 15.76 22.42 -8.52
C ILE A 178 14.38 22.94 -8.11
N ARG A 179 13.33 22.26 -8.56
CA ARG A 179 12.09 22.25 -7.79
C ARG A 179 12.37 21.53 -6.47
N PRO A 180 11.88 21.99 -5.31
CA PRO A 180 12.00 21.21 -4.09
C PRO A 180 11.26 19.88 -4.30
N TRP A 181 12.01 18.78 -4.34
CA TRP A 181 11.48 17.43 -4.46
C TRP A 181 10.98 16.88 -3.13
N GLU A 182 10.78 17.76 -2.14
CA GLU A 182 10.43 17.49 -0.73
C GLU A 182 9.19 16.59 -0.56
N HIS A 183 8.43 16.38 -1.62
CA HIS A 183 7.24 15.53 -1.64
C HIS A 183 7.22 14.47 -2.74
N LEU A 184 8.27 14.39 -3.56
CA LEU A 184 8.36 13.37 -4.60
C LEU A 184 8.57 12.01 -3.95
N ARG A 185 7.64 11.09 -4.19
CA ARG A 185 7.79 9.68 -3.84
C ARG A 185 8.06 8.90 -5.11
N MET A 186 9.16 8.15 -5.12
CA MET A 186 9.57 7.34 -6.26
C MET A 186 9.64 5.88 -5.85
N ARG A 187 8.99 5.01 -6.62
CA ARG A 187 9.03 3.56 -6.46
C ARG A 187 9.73 2.92 -7.64
N VAL A 188 10.81 2.19 -7.37
CA VAL A 188 11.59 1.51 -8.40
C VAL A 188 11.09 0.09 -8.60
N GLU A 189 10.58 -0.18 -9.79
CA GLU A 189 10.03 -1.46 -10.25
C GLU A 189 10.90 -1.99 -11.41
N SER A 190 10.60 -3.20 -11.87
CA SER A 190 11.14 -3.82 -13.09
C SER A 190 10.02 -4.04 -14.11
N ASP A 191 10.36 -3.91 -15.39
CA ASP A 191 9.49 -4.20 -16.54
C ASP A 191 8.19 -3.37 -16.62
N ILE A 192 8.23 -2.13 -16.15
CA ILE A 192 7.10 -1.20 -16.20
C ILE A 192 7.38 0.02 -17.08
N ARG A 193 6.31 0.70 -17.48
CA ARG A 193 6.42 2.06 -18.03
C ARG A 193 6.35 3.06 -16.88
N PRO A 194 7.23 4.08 -16.84
CA PRO A 194 7.15 5.11 -15.83
C PRO A 194 5.79 5.81 -15.83
N SER A 195 5.17 5.92 -14.66
CA SER A 195 3.83 6.48 -14.50
C SER A 195 3.60 7.02 -13.09
N VAL A 196 2.60 7.86 -12.93
CA VAL A 196 2.19 8.42 -11.64
C VAL A 196 0.95 7.68 -11.16
N LEU A 197 1.02 7.10 -9.97
CA LEU A 197 -0.13 6.49 -9.30
C LEU A 197 -1.07 7.57 -8.74
N GLU A 198 -2.34 7.22 -8.52
CA GLU A 198 -3.34 8.11 -7.91
C GLU A 198 -2.88 8.69 -6.57
N CYS A 199 -2.12 7.92 -5.79
CA CYS A 199 -1.56 8.35 -4.50
C CYS A 199 -0.33 9.28 -4.62
N GLY A 200 0.02 9.70 -5.83
CA GLY A 200 1.14 10.58 -6.16
C GLY A 200 2.52 9.93 -6.09
N VAL A 201 2.59 8.59 -6.12
CA VAL A 201 3.87 7.86 -6.22
C VAL A 201 4.26 7.71 -7.68
N LEU A 202 5.46 8.17 -8.03
CA LEU A 202 6.07 7.99 -9.34
C LEU A 202 6.69 6.59 -9.41
N GLN A 203 6.09 5.69 -10.19
CA GLN A 203 6.67 4.39 -10.48
C GLN A 203 7.67 4.52 -11.63
N VAL A 204 8.85 3.90 -11.48
CA VAL A 204 9.93 3.95 -12.48
C VAL A 204 10.54 2.57 -12.67
N ASP A 205 11.14 2.36 -13.84
CA ASP A 205 11.86 1.13 -14.16
C ASP A 205 13.37 1.36 -14.04
N HIS A 206 14.04 0.56 -13.21
CA HIS A 206 15.48 0.68 -12.99
C HIS A 206 16.30 0.54 -14.29
N ALA A 207 15.85 -0.30 -15.23
CA ALA A 207 16.55 -0.53 -16.50
C ALA A 207 16.38 0.65 -17.48
N ARG A 208 15.27 1.39 -17.37
CA ARG A 208 14.97 2.57 -18.20
C ARG A 208 15.59 3.85 -17.66
N LEU A 209 16.13 3.83 -16.44
CA LEU A 209 16.80 4.96 -15.79
C LEU A 209 18.27 4.64 -15.51
N PRO A 210 19.11 4.43 -16.53
CA PRO A 210 20.48 3.95 -16.33
C PRO A 210 21.44 5.02 -15.78
N SER A 211 21.03 6.29 -15.73
CA SER A 211 21.90 7.42 -15.37
C SER A 211 21.20 8.47 -14.51
N LYS A 212 22.00 9.25 -13.77
CA LYS A 212 21.52 10.39 -12.96
C LYS A 212 20.71 11.37 -13.78
N ARG A 213 21.16 11.68 -15.00
CA ARG A 213 20.50 12.60 -15.92
C ARG A 213 19.11 12.09 -16.30
N ALA A 214 18.96 10.81 -16.62
CA ALA A 214 17.66 10.22 -16.96
C ALA A 214 16.68 10.31 -15.77
N VAL A 215 17.16 10.08 -14.55
CA VAL A 215 16.36 10.24 -13.32
C VAL A 215 15.88 11.69 -13.17
N LEU A 216 16.78 12.67 -13.30
CA LEU A 216 16.46 14.09 -13.18
C LEU A 216 15.47 14.56 -14.25
N GLU A 217 15.67 14.17 -15.52
CA GLU A 217 14.76 14.51 -16.62
C GLU A 217 13.37 13.91 -16.41
N LEU A 218 13.29 12.66 -15.94
CA LEU A 218 12.00 12.03 -15.63
C LEU A 218 11.30 12.71 -14.45
N ALA A 219 12.04 13.00 -13.38
CA ALA A 219 11.51 13.70 -12.21
C ALA A 219 11.02 15.11 -12.58
N ALA A 220 11.75 15.85 -13.41
CA ALA A 220 11.31 17.16 -13.90
C ALA A 220 10.02 17.07 -14.74
N ARG A 221 9.88 16.02 -15.55
CA ARG A 221 8.71 15.81 -16.41
C ARG A 221 7.47 15.36 -15.63
N LEU A 222 7.61 14.42 -14.69
CA LEU A 222 6.47 13.78 -14.01
C LEU A 222 6.26 14.23 -12.56
N GLY A 223 7.26 14.88 -11.96
CA GLY A 223 7.19 15.40 -10.60
C GLY A 223 6.01 16.34 -10.33
N PRO A 224 5.67 17.29 -11.22
CA PRO A 224 4.52 18.17 -11.03
C PRO A 224 3.20 17.38 -10.95
N ALA A 225 3.00 16.42 -11.85
CA ALA A 225 1.82 15.56 -11.86
C ALA A 225 1.77 14.65 -10.61
N ALA A 226 2.93 14.14 -10.15
CA ALA A 226 3.03 13.37 -8.91
C ALA A 226 2.66 14.21 -7.68
N ALA A 227 3.11 15.47 -7.62
CA ALA A 227 2.78 16.39 -6.53
C ALA A 227 1.28 16.75 -6.52
N GLU A 228 0.69 17.02 -7.69
CA GLU A 228 -0.74 17.29 -7.84
C GLU A 228 -1.58 16.07 -7.42
N ALA A 229 -1.29 14.89 -7.96
CA ALA A 229 -1.96 13.65 -7.58
C ALA A 229 -1.86 13.39 -6.07
N ARG A 230 -0.70 13.69 -5.46
CA ARG A 230 -0.52 13.56 -4.02
C ARG A 230 -1.40 14.53 -3.23
N ALA A 231 -1.49 15.78 -3.66
CA ALA A 231 -2.31 16.80 -3.00
C ALA A 231 -3.79 16.41 -3.05
N THR A 232 -4.26 15.98 -4.22
CA THR A 232 -5.63 15.47 -4.42
C THR A 232 -5.89 14.26 -3.53
N PHE A 233 -5.02 13.25 -3.55
CA PHE A 233 -5.16 12.06 -2.72
C PHE A 233 -5.20 12.38 -1.22
N LYS A 234 -4.34 13.29 -0.74
CA LYS A 234 -4.34 13.72 0.66
C LYS A 234 -5.64 14.44 1.03
N SER A 235 -6.13 15.33 0.17
CA SER A 235 -7.38 16.06 0.36
C SER A 235 -8.57 15.09 0.43
N GLU A 236 -8.70 14.20 -0.55
CA GLU A 236 -9.77 13.21 -0.60
C GLU A 236 -9.71 12.24 0.58
N SER A 237 -8.52 11.75 0.94
CA SER A 237 -8.35 10.87 2.09
C SER A 237 -8.71 11.54 3.41
N ARG A 238 -8.42 12.84 3.54
CA ARG A 238 -8.79 13.63 4.72
C ARG A 238 -10.30 13.80 4.81
N LEU A 239 -10.94 14.24 3.72
CA LEU A 239 -12.39 14.40 3.65
C LEU A 239 -13.10 13.08 3.98
N LEU A 240 -12.63 11.97 3.42
CA LEU A 240 -13.18 10.66 3.71
C LEU A 240 -13.08 10.31 5.20
N ARG A 241 -11.91 10.49 5.82
CA ARG A 241 -11.72 10.22 7.25
C ARG A 241 -12.61 11.10 8.14
N GLU A 242 -12.77 12.37 7.80
CA GLU A 242 -13.63 13.30 8.54
C GLU A 242 -15.09 12.83 8.47
N VAL A 243 -15.59 12.49 7.27
CA VAL A 243 -16.97 12.01 7.09
C VAL A 243 -17.18 10.64 7.73
N GLU A 244 -16.25 9.70 7.58
CA GLU A 244 -16.30 8.38 8.24
C GLU A 244 -16.37 8.54 9.77
N ALA A 245 -15.55 9.43 10.34
CA ALA A 245 -15.55 9.69 11.78
C ALA A 245 -16.90 10.23 12.26
N VAL A 246 -17.52 11.14 11.51
CA VAL A 246 -18.86 11.66 11.84
C VAL A 246 -19.90 10.55 11.73
N CYS A 247 -19.88 9.74 10.68
CA CYS A 247 -20.82 8.62 10.50
C CYS A 247 -20.71 7.58 11.62
N VAL A 248 -19.50 7.21 12.04
CA VAL A 248 -19.27 6.24 13.12
C VAL A 248 -19.60 6.85 14.50
N SER A 249 -19.47 8.16 14.66
CA SER A 249 -19.79 8.82 15.93
C SER A 249 -21.25 8.62 16.33
N SER A 250 -21.49 8.51 17.64
CA SER A 250 -22.83 8.39 18.21
C SER A 250 -23.70 9.63 17.97
N ALA A 251 -23.09 10.79 17.73
CA ALA A 251 -23.77 12.03 17.39
C ALA A 251 -24.18 12.12 15.89
N GLY A 252 -23.51 11.35 15.03
CA GLY A 252 -23.86 11.22 13.62
C GLY A 252 -24.85 10.09 13.40
N LEU A 253 -24.39 8.98 12.82
CA LEU A 253 -25.22 7.82 12.49
C LEU A 253 -25.02 6.65 13.49
N GLY A 254 -23.95 6.71 14.31
CA GLY A 254 -23.60 5.63 15.23
C GLY A 254 -23.30 4.32 14.52
N LEU A 255 -22.72 4.36 13.32
CA LEU A 255 -22.34 3.15 12.58
C LEU A 255 -21.21 2.41 13.29
N LYS A 256 -21.14 1.09 13.10
CA LYS A 256 -19.99 0.28 13.52
C LYS A 256 -18.77 0.53 12.63
N GLY A 257 -19.01 0.77 11.35
CA GLY A 257 -17.97 1.03 10.36
C GLY A 257 -18.52 1.43 9.01
N VAL A 258 -17.68 2.05 8.19
CA VAL A 258 -18.00 2.48 6.84
C VAL A 258 -16.87 2.09 5.90
N ARG A 259 -17.22 1.54 4.74
CA ARG A 259 -16.26 1.06 3.73
C ARG A 259 -16.81 1.29 2.33
N LYS A 260 -15.97 1.18 1.29
CA LYS A 260 -16.39 1.22 -0.11
C LYS A 260 -16.02 -0.05 -0.87
N GLU A 261 -16.82 -0.42 -1.87
CA GLU A 261 -16.48 -1.42 -2.86
C GLU A 261 -15.44 -0.90 -3.87
N SER A 262 -14.73 -1.84 -4.50
CA SER A 262 -13.83 -1.53 -5.62
C SER A 262 -14.60 -0.88 -6.78
N GLY A 263 -14.05 0.21 -7.31
CA GLY A 263 -14.68 0.98 -8.39
C GLY A 263 -15.72 2.01 -7.94
N VAL A 264 -15.83 2.26 -6.64
CA VAL A 264 -16.45 3.49 -6.09
C VAL A 264 -15.33 4.47 -5.75
N SER A 265 -15.41 5.68 -6.30
CA SER A 265 -14.48 6.77 -6.02
C SER A 265 -14.67 7.32 -4.60
N THR A 266 -13.65 8.00 -4.08
CA THR A 266 -13.74 8.64 -2.76
C THR A 266 -14.85 9.71 -2.74
N VAL A 267 -15.00 10.46 -3.83
CA VAL A 267 -16.04 11.49 -3.98
C VAL A 267 -17.44 10.88 -3.94
N GLU A 268 -17.67 9.77 -4.63
CA GLU A 268 -18.96 9.07 -4.61
C GLU A 268 -19.30 8.53 -3.21
N MET A 269 -18.31 7.98 -2.51
CA MET A 269 -18.46 7.52 -1.13
C MET A 269 -18.79 8.68 -0.18
N VAL A 270 -18.04 9.78 -0.25
CA VAL A 270 -18.28 10.98 0.56
C VAL A 270 -19.69 11.50 0.33
N GLY A 271 -20.10 11.70 -0.93
CA GLY A 271 -21.45 12.19 -1.25
C GLY A 271 -22.56 11.23 -0.78
N CYS A 272 -22.32 9.92 -0.82
CA CYS A 272 -23.24 8.92 -0.27
C CYS A 272 -23.43 9.08 1.24
N LEU A 273 -22.34 9.26 1.98
CA LEU A 273 -22.35 9.41 3.43
C LEU A 273 -22.89 10.75 3.89
N GLU A 274 -22.59 11.83 3.17
CA GLU A 274 -23.18 13.15 3.40
C GLU A 274 -24.70 13.12 3.24
N ARG A 275 -25.21 12.44 2.21
CA ARG A 275 -26.66 12.21 2.06
C ARG A 275 -27.26 11.45 3.24
N LEU A 276 -26.56 10.44 3.78
CA LEU A 276 -27.04 9.71 4.96
C LEU A 276 -27.06 10.61 6.20
N LEU A 277 -26.02 11.43 6.39
CA LEU A 277 -25.93 12.37 7.49
C LEU A 277 -27.00 13.46 7.43
N ALA A 278 -27.41 13.85 6.22
CA ALA A 278 -28.47 14.82 5.96
C ALA A 278 -29.89 14.28 6.21
N LEU A 279 -30.06 12.96 6.42
CA LEU A 279 -31.36 12.40 6.80
C LEU A 279 -31.85 13.00 8.13
N PRO A 280 -33.14 13.34 8.25
CA PRO A 280 -33.71 13.88 9.48
C PRO A 280 -33.43 12.99 10.70
N VAL A 281 -33.23 13.61 11.85
CA VAL A 281 -33.16 12.88 13.13
C VAL A 281 -34.51 12.20 13.37
N GLY A 282 -34.51 10.90 13.69
CA GLY A 282 -35.71 10.07 13.79
C GLY A 282 -36.20 9.47 12.47
N ASP A 283 -35.50 9.71 11.35
CA ASP A 283 -35.72 8.97 10.12
C ASP A 283 -35.45 7.47 10.34
N ARG A 284 -36.36 6.61 9.88
CA ARG A 284 -36.28 5.16 10.12
C ARG A 284 -35.03 4.54 9.49
N THR A 285 -34.56 5.07 8.37
CA THR A 285 -33.31 4.61 7.74
C THR A 285 -32.12 4.99 8.60
N ARG A 286 -32.09 6.23 9.14
CA ARG A 286 -31.03 6.67 10.05
C ARG A 286 -30.97 5.81 11.32
N GLU A 287 -32.11 5.59 11.97
CA GLU A 287 -32.17 4.75 13.19
C GLU A 287 -31.83 3.29 12.89
N GLY A 288 -32.27 2.77 11.75
CA GLY A 288 -32.03 1.38 11.35
C GLY A 288 -30.56 1.06 11.04
N LEU A 289 -29.72 2.07 10.77
CA LEU A 289 -28.30 1.88 10.46
C LEU A 289 -27.40 1.85 11.71
N LYS A 290 -27.93 2.25 12.87
CA LYS A 290 -27.15 2.35 14.10
C LYS A 290 -26.55 1.00 14.50
N GLY A 291 -25.23 0.98 14.74
CA GLY A 291 -24.48 -0.22 15.11
C GLY A 291 -24.18 -1.18 13.94
N LEU A 292 -24.54 -0.81 12.70
CA LEU A 292 -24.25 -1.62 11.51
C LEU A 292 -22.97 -1.19 10.81
N ASP A 293 -22.36 -2.13 10.08
CA ASP A 293 -21.31 -1.85 9.11
C ASP A 293 -21.96 -1.50 7.77
N VAL A 294 -21.58 -0.36 7.17
CA VAL A 294 -22.09 0.09 5.86
C VAL A 294 -21.00 -0.02 4.80
N VAL A 295 -21.35 -0.60 3.66
CA VAL A 295 -20.49 -0.75 2.49
C VAL A 295 -21.10 0.03 1.34
N VAL A 296 -20.45 1.12 0.94
CA VAL A 296 -20.86 1.93 -0.20
C VAL A 296 -20.41 1.25 -1.48
N GLY A 297 -21.38 0.82 -2.28
CA GLY A 297 -21.18 -0.01 -3.45
C GLY A 297 -22.00 0.46 -4.64
N LYS A 298 -22.35 -0.47 -5.52
CA LYS A 298 -23.25 -0.21 -6.67
C LYS A 298 -24.64 -0.81 -6.50
N THR A 299 -24.85 -1.63 -5.48
CA THR A 299 -26.08 -2.41 -5.29
C THR A 299 -26.61 -2.27 -3.87
N TYR A 300 -27.93 -2.46 -3.72
CA TYR A 300 -28.55 -2.61 -2.41
C TYR A 300 -28.45 -4.06 -1.97
N GLY A 301 -28.19 -4.28 -0.68
CA GLY A 301 -28.18 -5.64 -0.14
C GLY A 301 -27.73 -5.70 1.31
N ILE A 302 -27.64 -6.92 1.81
CA ILE A 302 -27.03 -7.23 3.10
C ILE A 302 -26.06 -8.39 2.85
N THR A 303 -24.81 -8.25 3.27
CA THR A 303 -23.81 -9.32 3.14
C THR A 303 -24.08 -10.44 4.13
N ARG A 304 -23.44 -11.61 3.96
CA ARG A 304 -23.59 -12.73 4.89
C ARG A 304 -23.08 -12.40 6.29
N GLU A 305 -22.15 -11.46 6.37
CA GLU A 305 -21.52 -10.93 7.59
C GLU A 305 -22.40 -9.84 8.25
N GLY A 306 -23.56 -9.53 7.66
CA GLY A 306 -24.50 -8.54 8.19
C GLY A 306 -24.14 -7.09 7.88
N SER A 307 -23.24 -6.84 6.93
CA SER A 307 -22.97 -5.48 6.46
C SER A 307 -24.05 -5.01 5.50
N VAL A 308 -24.46 -3.75 5.56
CA VAL A 308 -25.45 -3.15 4.65
C VAL A 308 -24.73 -2.64 3.41
N LEU A 309 -25.10 -3.17 2.25
CA LEU A 309 -24.65 -2.67 0.94
C LEU A 309 -25.58 -1.53 0.51
N LEU A 310 -24.99 -0.37 0.25
CA LEU A 310 -25.70 0.84 -0.14
C LEU A 310 -25.10 1.38 -1.45
N PRO A 311 -25.86 1.48 -2.55
CA PRO A 311 -25.37 2.09 -3.77
C PRO A 311 -24.92 3.51 -3.50
N TRP A 312 -23.78 3.94 -4.03
CA TRP A 312 -23.31 5.31 -3.85
C TRP A 312 -24.34 6.34 -4.31
N ASN A 313 -25.12 6.05 -5.36
CA ASN A 313 -26.15 6.92 -5.94
C ASN A 313 -27.57 6.67 -5.38
N TRP A 314 -27.68 6.08 -4.19
CA TRP A 314 -28.96 5.85 -3.56
C TRP A 314 -29.74 7.17 -3.39
N VAL A 315 -31.06 7.09 -3.52
CA VAL A 315 -32.00 8.22 -3.43
C VAL A 315 -33.08 7.93 -2.40
N THR A 316 -33.52 8.95 -1.66
CA THR A 316 -34.64 8.83 -0.75
C THR A 316 -35.96 8.74 -1.52
N ARG A 317 -36.97 8.05 -0.94
CA ARG A 317 -38.34 8.07 -1.48
C ARG A 317 -38.90 9.50 -1.33
N GLY A 318 -38.68 10.31 -2.34
CA GLY A 318 -39.04 11.73 -2.42
C GLY A 318 -38.36 12.45 -3.58
N GLU A 319 -37.20 11.95 -4.02
CA GLU A 319 -36.41 12.56 -5.11
C GLU A 319 -36.52 11.84 -6.46
N THR A 320 -37.26 10.72 -6.54
CA THR A 320 -37.42 9.97 -7.79
C THR A 320 -38.62 10.42 -8.59
N ARG A 321 -38.39 11.31 -9.57
CA ARG A 321 -39.19 11.35 -10.80
C ARG A 321 -38.77 10.13 -11.61
N TRP A 322 -39.54 9.06 -11.52
CA TRP A 322 -39.32 7.83 -12.29
C TRP A 322 -39.55 8.11 -13.78
N GLU A 323 -38.51 8.54 -14.50
CA GLU A 323 -38.49 8.34 -15.95
C GLU A 323 -38.16 6.87 -16.21
N ARG A 324 -39.22 6.09 -16.40
CA ARG A 324 -39.14 4.76 -16.97
C ARG A 324 -38.70 4.92 -18.42
N SER A 325 -37.46 4.59 -18.74
CA SER A 325 -37.09 4.25 -20.10
C SER A 325 -37.29 2.74 -20.28
N CYS A 326 -38.24 2.40 -21.16
CA CYS A 326 -38.47 1.08 -21.69
C CYS A 326 -37.25 0.54 -22.45
#